data_AF-A0A160SZ67-F1
#
_entry.id   AF-A0A160SZ67-F1
#
_cell.length_a   1.000
_cell.length_b   1.000
_cell.length_c   1.000
_cell.angle_alpha   90.00
_cell.angle_beta   90.00
_cell.angle_gamma   90.00
#
_symmetry.space_group_name_H-M   'P 1'
#
loop_
_entity.id
_entity.type
_entity.pdbx_description
1 polymer ?
#
loop_
_entity_poly.entity_id
_entity_poly.type
_entity_poly.pdbx_seq_one_letter_code
_entity_poly.pdbx_strand_id
1 'polypeptide(L)'
;MSIIGDLIRRFTERRAGGQTVEQLIERLVESGQVVAERLARAADTPGNCEAAAHIIGIERWSARRLRTALGDVAVRDEYDGYRPATSLTMAELAEAFAAAREQTTALAQQTANLPPSVTAHHNDLGDLSVKGWLFYIENHALRESIRIRGEK
;
A
#
# COMPACT_ATOMS: atom_id res chain seq x y z
N MET A 1 2.84 9.77 18.40
CA MET A 1 3.37 10.07 17.06
C MET A 1 4.75 10.71 17.22
N SER A 2 5.75 10.31 16.43
CA SER A 2 7.08 10.95 16.46
C SER A 2 7.10 12.22 15.58
N ILE A 3 8.07 13.13 15.80
CA ILE A 3 8.24 14.33 14.96
C ILE A 3 8.39 13.95 13.47
N ILE A 4 9.11 12.87 13.19
CA ILE A 4 9.31 12.35 11.84
C ILE A 4 7.97 11.84 11.25
N GLY A 5 7.19 11.10 12.04
CA GLY A 5 5.86 10.62 11.63
C GLY A 5 4.92 11.77 11.26
N ASP A 6 4.90 12.84 12.05
CA ASP A 6 4.09 14.03 11.77
C ASP A 6 4.50 14.75 10.47
N LEU A 7 5.81 14.81 10.19
CA LEU A 7 6.30 15.39 8.93
C LEU A 7 5.88 14.56 7.72
N ILE A 8 6.00 13.24 7.81
CA ILE A 8 5.57 12.32 6.75
C ILE A 8 4.06 12.42 6.55
N ARG A 9 3.27 12.44 7.63
CA ARG A 9 1.81 12.64 7.58
C ARG A 9 1.43 13.91 6.82
N ARG A 10 2.03 15.05 7.18
CA ARG A 10 1.77 16.34 6.51
C ARG A 10 2.16 16.32 5.04
N PHE A 11 3.27 15.67 4.70
CA PHE A 11 3.69 15.49 3.31
C PHE A 11 2.66 14.66 2.54
N THR A 12 2.26 13.50 3.08
CA THR A 12 1.26 12.60 2.51
C THR A 12 -0.08 13.32 2.29
N GLU A 13 -0.64 13.94 3.32
CA GLU A 13 -1.92 14.66 3.22
C GLU A 13 -1.85 15.84 2.25
N ARG A 14 -0.74 16.59 2.23
CA ARG A 14 -0.58 17.70 1.29
C ARG A 14 -0.50 17.23 -0.16
N ARG A 15 0.24 16.15 -0.43
CA ARG A 15 0.35 15.58 -1.78
C ARG A 15 -0.98 15.00 -2.24
N ALA A 16 -1.63 14.24 -1.38
CA ALA A 16 -2.95 13.66 -1.66
C ALA A 16 -4.02 14.76 -1.82
N GLY A 17 -3.96 15.82 -1.02
CA GLY A 17 -4.91 16.94 -1.03
C GLY A 17 -5.12 17.59 -2.40
N GLY A 18 -4.06 17.67 -3.22
CA GLY A 18 -4.11 18.22 -4.57
C GLY A 18 -4.71 17.32 -5.66
N GLN A 19 -5.18 16.11 -5.32
CA GLN A 19 -5.69 15.11 -6.26
C GLN A 19 -7.14 14.73 -5.96
N THR A 20 -7.91 14.23 -6.92
CA THR A 20 -9.21 13.59 -6.63
C THR A 20 -9.00 12.14 -6.17
N VAL A 21 -10.04 11.51 -5.62
CA VAL A 21 -9.96 10.08 -5.27
C VAL A 21 -9.80 9.23 -6.53
N GLU A 22 -10.46 9.61 -7.62
CA GLU A 22 -10.38 8.95 -8.92
C GLU A 22 -8.94 9.01 -9.47
N GLN A 23 -8.31 10.18 -9.43
CA GLN A 23 -6.90 10.34 -9.83
C GLN A 23 -5.96 9.47 -8.99
N LEU A 24 -6.22 9.34 -7.70
CA LEU A 24 -5.44 8.48 -6.81
C LEU A 24 -5.66 6.99 -7.13
N ILE A 25 -6.88 6.59 -7.48
CA ILE A 25 -7.20 5.22 -7.92
C ILE A 25 -6.49 4.90 -9.23
N GLU A 26 -6.54 5.80 -10.22
CA GLU A 26 -5.85 5.63 -11.51
C GLU A 26 -4.34 5.42 -11.29
N ARG A 27 -3.71 6.27 -10.48
CA ARG A 27 -2.29 6.12 -10.11
C ARG A 27 -2.01 4.81 -9.37
N LEU A 28 -2.92 4.37 -8.49
CA LEU A 28 -2.78 3.11 -7.78
C LEU A 28 -2.83 1.92 -8.77
N VAL A 29 -3.68 1.97 -9.80
CA VAL A 29 -3.72 0.95 -10.86
C VAL A 29 -2.42 0.97 -11.68
N GLU A 30 -2.02 2.13 -12.19
CA GLU A 30 -0.82 2.30 -13.03
C GLU A 30 0.45 1.87 -12.30
N SER A 31 0.65 2.38 -11.07
CA SER A 31 1.80 1.99 -10.24
C SER A 31 1.77 0.51 -9.88
N GLY A 32 0.58 -0.09 -9.79
CA GLY A 32 0.41 -1.52 -9.51
C GLY A 32 0.98 -2.39 -10.62
N GLN A 33 0.69 -2.02 -11.87
CA GLN A 33 1.25 -2.71 -13.03
C GLN A 33 2.78 -2.61 -13.04
N VAL A 34 3.32 -1.42 -12.80
CA VAL A 34 4.79 -1.19 -12.73
C VAL A 34 5.45 -2.04 -11.64
N VAL A 35 4.86 -2.09 -10.45
CA VAL A 35 5.41 -2.88 -9.33
C VAL A 35 5.28 -4.38 -9.62
N ALA A 36 4.12 -4.84 -10.10
CA ALA A 36 3.90 -6.24 -10.46
C ALA A 36 4.91 -6.73 -11.52
N GLU A 37 5.16 -5.94 -12.57
CA GLU A 37 6.16 -6.25 -13.58
C GLU A 37 7.58 -6.33 -13.01
N ARG A 38 7.94 -5.44 -12.06
CA ARG A 38 9.24 -5.49 -11.39
C ARG A 38 9.42 -6.75 -10.57
N LEU A 39 8.39 -7.14 -9.82
CA LEU A 39 8.41 -8.37 -9.03
C LEU A 39 8.51 -9.59 -9.94
N ALA A 40 7.73 -9.64 -11.03
CA ALA A 40 7.73 -10.76 -11.97
C ALA A 40 9.07 -10.97 -12.70
N ARG A 41 9.86 -9.90 -12.90
CA ARG A 41 11.18 -9.95 -13.54
C ARG A 41 12.34 -10.06 -12.54
N ALA A 42 12.06 -10.09 -11.24
CA ALA A 42 13.09 -10.08 -10.21
C ALA A 42 13.79 -11.44 -10.10
N ALA A 43 15.09 -11.42 -9.77
CA ALA A 43 15.80 -12.63 -9.40
C ALA A 43 15.25 -13.21 -8.08
N ASP A 44 15.15 -14.53 -8.00
CA ASP A 44 14.66 -15.22 -6.81
C ASP A 44 15.72 -15.29 -5.70
N THR A 45 15.92 -14.16 -5.01
CA THR A 45 16.90 -14.01 -3.94
C THR A 45 16.20 -13.72 -2.60
N PRO A 46 16.78 -14.12 -1.46
CA PRO A 46 16.19 -13.83 -0.15
C PRO A 46 15.90 -12.34 0.08
N GLY A 47 16.79 -11.45 -0.39
CA GLY A 47 16.61 -10.01 -0.26
C GLY A 47 15.46 -9.44 -1.11
N ASN A 48 15.29 -9.93 -2.34
CA ASN A 48 14.16 -9.54 -3.17
C ASN A 48 12.84 -10.08 -2.61
N CYS A 49 12.83 -11.34 -2.16
CA CYS A 49 11.65 -11.97 -1.56
C CYS A 49 11.20 -11.22 -0.30
N GLU A 50 12.16 -10.85 0.55
CA GLU A 50 11.89 -10.09 1.77
C GLU A 50 11.31 -8.70 1.45
N ALA A 51 11.89 -7.99 0.47
CA ALA A 51 11.38 -6.69 0.03
C ALA A 51 9.97 -6.80 -0.57
N ALA A 52 9.71 -7.80 -1.40
CA ALA A 52 8.39 -8.04 -1.98
C ALA A 52 7.35 -8.41 -0.91
N ALA A 53 7.71 -9.31 0.01
CA ALA A 53 6.86 -9.70 1.14
C ALA A 53 6.51 -8.49 2.04
N HIS A 54 7.46 -7.60 2.27
CA HIS A 54 7.23 -6.33 2.98
C HIS A 54 6.22 -5.43 2.27
N ILE A 55 6.41 -5.19 0.96
CA ILE A 55 5.48 -4.40 0.14
C ILE A 55 4.07 -4.98 0.21
N ILE A 56 3.93 -6.29 0.03
CA ILE A 56 2.64 -7.00 0.06
C ILE A 56 1.99 -6.90 1.45
N GLY A 57 2.77 -7.03 2.51
CA GLY A 57 2.28 -6.87 3.89
C GLY A 57 1.70 -5.46 4.11
N ILE A 58 2.41 -4.42 3.71
CA ILE A 58 1.96 -3.03 3.83
C ILE A 58 0.72 -2.76 2.98
N GLU A 59 0.66 -3.29 1.75
CA GLU A 59 -0.51 -3.19 0.86
C GLU A 59 -1.77 -3.76 1.54
N ARG A 60 -1.69 -5.01 2.03
CA ARG A 60 -2.80 -5.71 2.70
C ARG A 60 -3.20 -5.06 4.03
N TRP A 61 -2.21 -4.63 4.81
CA TRP A 61 -2.42 -3.90 6.06
C TRP A 61 -3.13 -2.57 5.81
N SER A 62 -2.76 -1.85 4.75
CA SER A 62 -3.41 -0.60 4.35
C SER A 62 -4.83 -0.83 3.80
N ALA A 63 -5.04 -1.90 3.03
CA ALA A 63 -6.37 -2.31 2.58
C ALA A 63 -7.33 -2.56 3.77
N ARG A 64 -6.82 -3.12 4.89
CA ARG A 64 -7.62 -3.21 6.13
C ARG A 64 -8.05 -1.84 6.65
N ARG A 65 -7.23 -0.79 6.53
CA ARG A 65 -7.57 0.57 6.96
C ARG A 65 -8.60 1.23 6.05
N LEU A 66 -8.55 0.94 4.74
CA LEU A 66 -9.63 1.33 3.83
C LEU A 66 -10.95 0.68 4.24
N ARG A 67 -10.96 -0.59 4.67
CA ARG A 67 -12.16 -1.23 5.23
C ARG A 67 -12.64 -0.54 6.51
N THR A 68 -11.73 -0.15 7.41
CA THR A 68 -12.11 0.64 8.60
C THR A 68 -12.77 1.97 8.22
N ALA A 69 -12.25 2.66 7.20
CA ALA A 69 -12.87 3.88 6.67
C ALA A 69 -14.27 3.62 6.08
N LEU A 70 -14.50 2.41 5.54
CA LEU A 70 -15.82 1.95 5.07
C LEU A 70 -16.76 1.50 6.20
N GLY A 71 -16.32 1.54 7.46
CA GLY A 71 -17.16 1.25 8.64
C GLY A 71 -16.88 -0.08 9.34
N ASP A 72 -15.89 -0.86 8.87
CA ASP A 72 -15.45 -2.05 9.62
C ASP A 72 -14.85 -1.67 10.98
N VAL A 73 -14.88 -2.62 11.92
CA VAL A 73 -14.26 -2.47 13.24
C VAL A 73 -12.76 -2.18 13.11
N ALA A 74 -12.32 -1.07 13.71
CA ALA A 74 -10.90 -0.74 13.78
C ALA A 74 -10.13 -1.80 14.60
N VAL A 75 -9.03 -2.29 14.04
CA VAL A 75 -8.12 -3.23 14.72
C VAL A 75 -6.76 -2.59 14.86
N ARG A 76 -6.19 -2.68 16.06
CA ARG A 76 -4.81 -2.26 16.32
C ARG A 76 -3.88 -3.44 16.12
N ASP A 77 -3.36 -3.55 14.91
CA ASP A 77 -2.43 -4.59 14.49
C ASP A 77 -1.24 -4.00 13.70
N GLU A 78 -0.22 -4.84 13.51
CA GLU A 78 0.98 -4.52 12.76
C GLU A 78 0.96 -5.19 11.39
N TYR A 79 1.68 -4.62 10.43
CA TYR A 79 1.72 -5.13 9.06
C TYR A 79 2.34 -6.53 8.94
N ASP A 80 3.18 -6.93 9.91
CA ASP A 80 3.85 -8.23 9.90
C ASP A 80 2.86 -9.40 9.81
N GLY A 81 1.68 -9.28 10.43
CA GLY A 81 0.62 -10.29 10.36
C GLY A 81 -0.05 -10.43 8.98
N TYR A 82 0.22 -9.52 8.05
CA TYR A 82 -0.34 -9.49 6.70
C TYR A 82 0.64 -9.99 5.63
N ARG A 83 1.88 -10.27 6.02
CA ARG A 83 2.94 -10.70 5.10
C ARG A 83 2.61 -12.07 4.50
N PRO A 84 2.96 -12.31 3.23
CA PRO A 84 2.85 -13.65 2.63
C PRO A 84 3.81 -14.63 3.32
N ALA A 85 3.62 -15.93 3.06
CA ALA A 85 4.50 -16.97 3.58
C ALA A 85 5.96 -16.73 3.14
N THR A 86 6.91 -16.98 4.03
CA THR A 86 8.34 -16.75 3.78
C THR A 86 8.97 -17.75 2.80
N SER A 87 8.23 -18.80 2.43
CA SER A 87 8.67 -19.82 1.48
C SER A 87 8.29 -19.52 0.03
N LEU A 88 7.60 -18.41 -0.24
CA LEU A 88 7.21 -18.05 -1.60
C LEU A 88 8.41 -17.56 -2.40
N THR A 89 8.45 -17.99 -3.66
CA THR A 89 9.35 -17.50 -4.71
C THR A 89 8.94 -16.10 -5.17
N MET A 90 9.83 -15.38 -5.86
CA MET A 90 9.49 -14.09 -6.48
C MET A 90 8.29 -14.16 -7.44
N ALA A 91 8.13 -15.25 -8.18
CA ALA A 91 6.99 -15.43 -9.09
C ALA A 91 5.66 -15.49 -8.30
N GLU A 92 5.61 -16.29 -7.24
CA GLU A 92 4.43 -16.40 -6.37
C GLU A 92 4.17 -15.08 -5.61
N LEU A 93 5.23 -14.35 -5.25
CA LEU A 93 5.09 -13.02 -4.65
C LEU A 93 4.55 -11.98 -5.63
N ALA A 94 4.91 -12.05 -6.92
CA ALA A 94 4.34 -11.19 -7.95
C ALA A 94 2.82 -11.41 -8.10
N GLU A 95 2.38 -12.67 -8.12
CA GLU A 95 0.95 -13.03 -8.14
C GLU A 95 0.24 -12.57 -6.87
N ALA A 96 0.85 -12.78 -5.71
CA ALA A 96 0.29 -12.36 -4.42
C ALA A 96 0.16 -10.83 -4.31
N PHE A 97 1.10 -10.08 -4.90
CA PHE A 97 1.01 -8.63 -5.01
C PHE A 97 -0.11 -8.21 -5.96
N ALA A 98 -0.23 -8.83 -7.14
CA ALA A 98 -1.28 -8.50 -8.10
C ALA A 98 -2.68 -8.71 -7.48
N ALA A 99 -2.89 -9.82 -6.77
CA ALA A 99 -4.13 -10.08 -6.04
C ALA A 99 -4.39 -9.08 -4.92
N ALA A 100 -3.35 -8.68 -4.16
CA ALA A 100 -3.48 -7.66 -3.13
C ALA A 100 -3.86 -6.30 -3.74
N ARG A 101 -3.23 -5.91 -4.84
CA ARG A 101 -3.51 -4.65 -5.53
C ARG A 101 -4.92 -4.60 -6.11
N GLU A 102 -5.41 -5.70 -6.68
CA GLU A 102 -6.79 -5.82 -7.15
C GLU A 102 -7.78 -5.56 -6.00
N GLN A 103 -7.56 -6.18 -4.84
CA GLN A 103 -8.39 -5.95 -3.65
C GLN A 103 -8.32 -4.50 -3.15
N THR A 104 -7.11 -3.91 -3.11
CA THR A 104 -6.95 -2.51 -2.70
C THR A 104 -7.69 -1.57 -3.65
N THR A 105 -7.58 -1.76 -4.97
CA THR A 105 -8.28 -0.93 -5.96
C THR A 105 -9.79 -1.06 -5.83
N ALA A 106 -10.31 -2.28 -5.64
CA ALA A 106 -11.74 -2.50 -5.42
C ALA A 106 -12.25 -1.82 -4.13
N LEU A 107 -11.44 -1.79 -3.07
CA LEU A 107 -11.76 -1.04 -1.85
C LEU A 107 -11.68 0.47 -2.09
N ALA A 108 -10.66 0.94 -2.80
CA ALA A 108 -10.49 2.36 -3.11
C ALA A 108 -11.69 2.92 -3.88
N GLN A 109 -12.22 2.15 -4.84
CA GLN A 109 -13.45 2.51 -5.57
C GLN A 109 -14.65 2.71 -4.65
N GLN A 110 -14.82 1.85 -3.63
CA GLN A 110 -15.90 1.97 -2.66
C GLN A 110 -15.74 3.22 -1.76
N THR A 111 -14.51 3.71 -1.59
CA THR A 111 -14.24 4.90 -0.77
C THR A 111 -14.46 6.24 -1.49
N ALA A 112 -14.72 6.23 -2.81
CA ALA A 112 -14.77 7.45 -3.63
C ALA A 112 -15.81 8.49 -3.15
N ASN A 113 -16.92 8.02 -2.58
CA ASN A 113 -18.00 8.88 -2.10
C ASN A 113 -17.98 9.13 -0.58
N LEU A 114 -16.94 8.70 0.12
CA LEU A 114 -16.85 8.94 1.56
C LEU A 114 -16.64 10.44 1.86
N PRO A 115 -17.22 10.96 2.95
CA PRO A 115 -16.95 12.33 3.38
C PRO A 115 -15.45 12.56 3.63
N PRO A 116 -14.90 13.74 3.30
CA PRO A 116 -13.48 14.05 3.53
C PRO A 116 -13.03 13.97 5.00
N SER A 117 -13.97 14.00 5.95
CA SER A 117 -13.71 13.84 7.38
C SER A 117 -13.47 12.39 7.81
N VAL A 118 -13.77 11.41 6.95
CA VAL A 118 -13.50 10.00 7.26
C VAL A 118 -12.00 9.74 7.20
N THR A 119 -11.49 9.16 8.28
CA THR A 119 -10.08 8.83 8.44
C THR A 119 -9.92 7.42 9.00
N ALA A 120 -8.75 6.84 8.81
CA ALA A 120 -8.35 5.59 9.47
C ALA A 120 -6.93 5.72 10.03
N HIS A 121 -6.70 5.10 11.19
CA HIS A 121 -5.47 5.25 11.95
C HIS A 121 -4.29 4.47 11.35
N HIS A 122 -3.18 5.15 11.14
CA HIS A 122 -1.86 4.58 10.86
C HIS A 122 -1.02 4.63 12.14
N ASN A 123 -0.32 3.52 12.46
CA ASN A 123 0.42 3.38 13.72
C ASN A 123 1.45 4.51 13.95
N ASP A 124 2.26 4.84 12.93
CA ASP A 124 3.26 5.92 13.02
C ASP A 124 2.81 7.31 12.56
N LEU A 125 1.89 7.37 11.59
CA LEU A 125 1.45 8.61 10.95
C LEU A 125 0.15 9.14 11.54
N GLY A 126 -0.44 8.48 12.54
CA GLY A 126 -1.75 8.86 13.08
C GLY A 126 -2.86 8.71 12.05
N ASP A 127 -3.93 9.49 12.21
CA ASP A 127 -5.08 9.39 11.32
C ASP A 127 -4.77 9.98 9.95
N LEU A 128 -5.03 9.19 8.91
CA LEU A 128 -4.93 9.59 7.51
C LEU A 128 -6.34 9.59 6.89
N SER A 129 -6.58 10.58 6.02
CA SER A 129 -7.74 10.59 5.13
C SER A 129 -7.70 9.43 4.15
N VAL A 130 -8.84 9.09 3.54
CA VAL A 130 -8.89 8.13 2.42
C VAL A 130 -7.85 8.46 1.36
N LYS A 131 -7.77 9.74 0.96
CA LYS A 131 -6.80 10.21 -0.03
C LYS A 131 -5.36 10.02 0.47
N GLY A 132 -5.11 10.31 1.75
CA GLY A 132 -3.81 10.08 2.40
C GLY A 132 -3.40 8.60 2.34
N TRP A 133 -4.33 7.68 2.61
CA TRP A 133 -4.09 6.24 2.47
C TRP A 133 -3.79 5.81 1.03
N LEU A 134 -4.57 6.25 0.05
CA LEU A 134 -4.33 5.88 -1.36
C LEU A 134 -2.95 6.36 -1.85
N PHE A 135 -2.59 7.60 -1.50
CA PHE A 135 -1.25 8.12 -1.79
C PHE A 135 -0.16 7.34 -1.05
N TYR A 136 -0.36 7.02 0.23
CA TYR A 136 0.60 6.24 1.01
C TYR A 136 0.90 4.88 0.38
N ILE A 137 -0.15 4.15 -0.01
CA ILE A 137 -0.04 2.81 -0.61
C ILE A 137 0.74 2.87 -1.92
N GLU A 138 0.31 3.75 -2.84
CA GLU A 138 0.96 3.93 -4.14
C GLU A 138 2.44 4.29 -3.98
N ASN A 139 2.72 5.33 -3.20
CA ASN A 139 4.06 5.86 -3.05
C ASN A 139 5.00 4.90 -2.28
N HIS A 140 4.49 4.14 -1.31
CA HIS A 140 5.29 3.14 -0.57
C HIS A 140 5.76 2.02 -1.51
N ALA A 141 4.82 1.35 -2.17
CA ALA A 141 5.12 0.22 -3.06
C ALA A 141 6.05 0.65 -4.21
N LEU A 142 5.82 1.83 -4.79
CA LEU A 142 6.64 2.34 -5.89
C LEU A 142 8.09 2.61 -5.47
N ARG A 143 8.30 3.22 -4.28
CA ARG A 143 9.64 3.53 -3.77
C ARG A 143 10.40 2.28 -3.36
N GLU A 144 9.75 1.38 -2.63
CA GLU A 144 10.40 0.16 -2.13
C GLU A 144 10.75 -0.79 -3.29
N SER A 145 9.90 -0.91 -4.31
CA SER A 145 10.17 -1.77 -5.47
C SER A 145 11.41 -1.38 -6.28
N ILE A 146 11.94 -0.16 -6.13
CA ILE A 146 13.20 0.26 -6.78
C ILE A 146 14.40 -0.57 -6.29
N ARG A 147 14.31 -1.11 -5.06
CA ARG A 147 15.37 -1.93 -4.46
C ARG A 147 15.38 -3.35 -5.01
N ILE A 148 14.29 -3.81 -5.61
CA ILE A 148 14.16 -5.14 -6.21
C ILE A 148 14.97 -5.20 -7.51
N ARG A 149 15.81 -6.23 -7.63
CA ARG A 149 16.74 -6.39 -8.75
C ARG A 149 16.36 -7.57 -9.64
N GLY A 150 16.45 -7.37 -10.96
CA GLY A 150 16.30 -8.43 -11.95
C GLY A 150 17.46 -9.43 -11.95
N GLU A 151 17.27 -10.52 -12.67
CA GLU A 151 18.37 -11.40 -13.08
C GLU A 151 19.36 -10.59 -13.96
N LYS A 152 20.67 -10.83 -13.78
CA LYS A 152 21.72 -10.16 -14.57
C LYS A 152 21.81 -10.73 -15.97
#